data_AF-A0A3C0L3P5-F1
#
_entry.id   AF-A0A3C0L3P5-F1
#
_cell.length_a   1.000
_cell.length_b   1.000
_cell.length_c   1.000
_cell.angle_alpha   90.00
_cell.angle_beta   90.00
_cell.angle_gamma   90.00
#
_symmetry.space_group_name_H-M   'P 1'
#
loop_
_entity.id
_entity.type
_entity.pdbx_description
1 polymer ?
#
loop_
_entity_poly.entity_id
_entity_poly.type
_entity_poly.pdbx_seq_one_letter_code
_entity_poly.pdbx_strand_id
1 'polypeptide(L)'
;MVAPLLQKSRITNNPIILQYSKKMTSTAHRVGSRSTASGWCCWLVSACLILLSGTLAAETIDPPPTQFYVDDIKAAMAKHVQSLTVQDGHWHTVDDETLAALVLRFIQVHDPVRQINQGVYFACTDFHEQGNDEKIYDMDFWLAPVDGVLKVFQTKVHKEPRHTLLYGWYKHPRYTFVNDEIEYLY
;
A
#
# COMPACT_ATOMS: atom_id res chain seq x y z
N MET A 1 4.06 -29.96 -30.09
CA MET A 1 3.55 -30.15 -28.72
C MET A 1 4.60 -29.58 -27.77
N VAL A 2 4.36 -28.40 -27.22
CA VAL A 2 5.30 -27.73 -26.28
C VAL A 2 4.53 -27.50 -24.98
N ALA A 3 5.05 -28.06 -23.89
CA ALA A 3 4.44 -27.99 -22.56
C ALA A 3 4.46 -26.56 -22.00
N PRO A 4 3.46 -26.14 -21.22
CA PRO A 4 3.50 -24.85 -20.53
C PRO A 4 4.37 -24.99 -19.27
N LEU A 5 5.46 -24.22 -19.22
CA LEU A 5 6.26 -24.07 -18.01
C LEU A 5 5.50 -23.23 -16.99
N LEU A 6 5.43 -23.78 -15.79
CA LEU A 6 4.81 -23.25 -14.58
C LEU A 6 5.36 -21.86 -14.20
N GLN A 7 4.55 -20.81 -14.42
CA GLN A 7 4.75 -19.49 -13.81
C GLN A 7 3.79 -19.31 -12.62
N LYS A 8 3.81 -20.24 -11.66
CA LYS A 8 3.14 -20.05 -10.34
C LYS A 8 4.21 -19.60 -9.34
N SER A 9 4.19 -18.33 -8.91
CA SER A 9 4.78 -17.79 -7.64
C SER A 9 5.48 -16.42 -7.73
N ARG A 10 5.00 -15.45 -8.54
CA ARG A 10 5.67 -14.14 -8.66
C ARG A 10 5.01 -12.96 -7.93
N ILE A 11 4.00 -13.17 -7.09
CA ILE A 11 3.51 -12.11 -6.17
C ILE A 11 3.95 -12.34 -4.71
N THR A 12 3.97 -13.59 -4.22
CA THR A 12 4.34 -13.86 -2.82
C THR A 12 5.81 -13.61 -2.49
N ASN A 13 6.68 -13.45 -3.50
CA ASN A 13 8.11 -13.23 -3.35
C ASN A 13 8.55 -11.82 -3.79
N ASN A 14 7.63 -10.87 -3.94
CA ASN A 14 8.02 -9.49 -4.27
C ASN A 14 8.74 -8.87 -3.06
N PRO A 15 10.04 -8.52 -3.17
CA PRO A 15 10.80 -7.95 -2.06
C PRO A 15 10.20 -6.66 -1.53
N ILE A 16 9.41 -5.93 -2.33
CA ILE A 16 8.66 -4.74 -1.89
C ILE A 16 7.53 -5.13 -0.93
N ILE A 17 6.74 -6.17 -1.25
CA ILE A 17 5.70 -6.69 -0.35
C ILE A 17 6.32 -7.27 0.93
N LEU A 18 7.43 -8.01 0.81
CA LEU A 18 8.16 -8.50 1.98
C LEU A 18 8.76 -7.36 2.82
N GLN A 19 9.31 -6.31 2.21
CA GLN A 19 9.87 -5.16 2.92
C GLN A 19 8.78 -4.38 3.65
N TYR A 20 7.61 -4.19 3.04
CA TYR A 20 6.46 -3.58 3.72
C TYR A 20 5.90 -4.47 4.84
N SER A 21 5.75 -5.78 4.60
CA SER A 21 5.35 -6.76 5.63
C SER A 21 6.31 -6.78 6.83
N LYS A 22 7.62 -6.73 6.58
CA LYS A 22 8.65 -6.73 7.62
C LYS A 22 8.71 -5.42 8.41
N LYS A 23 8.29 -4.30 7.82
CA LYS A 23 8.17 -3.01 8.52
C LYS A 23 6.98 -2.98 9.49
N MET A 24 5.90 -3.70 9.21
CA MET A 24 4.73 -3.81 10.10
C MET A 24 5.03 -4.63 11.37
N THR A 25 5.91 -5.63 11.31
CA THR A 25 6.24 -6.49 12.47
C THR A 25 7.27 -5.89 13.43
N SER A 26 7.96 -4.80 13.06
CA SER A 26 9.07 -4.24 13.84
C SER A 26 8.67 -3.15 14.85
N THR A 27 7.43 -2.67 14.86
CA THR A 27 7.00 -1.55 15.72
C THR A 27 6.29 -2.03 16.99
N ALA A 28 6.87 -3.01 17.70
CA ALA A 28 6.51 -3.30 19.09
C ALA A 28 7.54 -2.60 20.00
N HIS A 29 7.18 -1.41 20.50
CA HIS A 29 8.02 -0.63 21.40
C HIS A 29 8.34 -1.40 22.69
N ARG A 30 9.62 -1.67 22.91
CA ARG A 30 10.19 -2.23 24.14
C ARG A 30 10.10 -1.19 25.26
N VAL A 31 9.08 -1.29 26.11
CA VAL A 31 9.03 -0.55 27.39
C VAL A 31 10.02 -1.22 28.35
N GLY A 32 11.14 -0.53 28.62
CA GLY A 32 12.11 -0.94 29.63
C GLY A 32 11.70 -0.44 31.01
N SER A 33 11.33 -1.35 31.91
CA SER A 33 11.17 -1.06 33.35
C SER A 33 12.51 -1.22 34.06
N ARG A 34 13.01 -0.15 34.70
CA ARG A 34 14.16 -0.18 35.62
C ARG A 34 13.64 -0.36 37.04
N SER A 35 14.01 -1.45 37.70
CA SER A 35 13.79 -1.63 39.14
C SER A 35 14.91 -0.93 39.92
N THR A 36 14.52 -0.23 40.99
CA THR A 36 15.41 0.13 42.09
C THR A 36 14.86 -0.52 43.35
N ALA A 37 15.73 -1.21 44.08
CA ALA A 37 15.40 -1.93 45.30
C ALA A 37 16.01 -1.18 46.49
N SER A 38 15.27 -1.06 47.60
CA SER A 38 15.84 -1.04 48.96
C SER A 38 14.78 -1.08 50.07
N GLY A 39 15.03 -1.89 51.11
CA GLY A 39 14.44 -1.83 52.47
C GLY A 39 13.31 -2.83 52.73
N TRP A 40 13.54 -4.03 53.31
CA TRP A 40 13.75 -4.38 54.74
C TRP A 40 12.67 -3.86 55.71
N CYS A 41 11.70 -4.70 56.11
CA CYS A 41 11.50 -5.09 57.52
C CYS A 41 10.38 -6.14 57.70
N CYS A 42 10.61 -7.01 58.67
CA CYS A 42 9.65 -7.48 59.69
C CYS A 42 8.95 -8.84 59.47
N TRP A 43 9.12 -9.65 60.52
CA TRP A 43 8.67 -11.01 60.74
C TRP A 43 7.15 -11.11 61.04
N LEU A 44 6.53 -12.24 60.68
CA LEU A 44 5.79 -13.19 61.55
C LEU A 44 4.58 -13.84 60.83
N VAL A 45 4.63 -15.18 60.78
CA VAL A 45 3.55 -16.16 60.96
C VAL A 45 2.18 -15.86 60.34
N SER A 46 1.81 -16.56 59.26
CA SER A 46 0.57 -17.34 59.25
C SER A 46 0.50 -18.26 58.03
N ALA A 47 0.11 -19.51 58.28
CA ALA A 47 -0.28 -20.46 57.26
C ALA A 47 -1.58 -20.02 56.57
N CYS A 48 -1.80 -20.59 55.37
CA CYS A 48 -3.06 -20.68 54.62
C CYS A 48 -3.09 -19.91 53.28
N LEU A 49 -3.61 -20.63 52.28
CA LEU A 49 -3.86 -20.29 50.89
C LEU A 49 -2.65 -20.10 49.98
N ILE A 50 -2.26 -21.21 49.34
CA ILE A 50 -1.74 -21.18 47.97
C ILE A 50 -2.86 -20.60 47.09
N LEU A 51 -2.92 -19.27 46.99
CA LEU A 51 -3.66 -18.61 45.92
C LEU A 51 -2.85 -18.83 44.64
N LEU A 52 -3.29 -19.83 43.88
CA LEU A 52 -2.94 -20.02 42.48
C LEU A 52 -3.39 -18.77 41.73
N SER A 53 -2.55 -17.74 41.74
CA SER A 53 -2.72 -16.55 40.93
C SER A 53 -2.41 -16.96 39.49
N GLY A 54 -3.37 -17.63 38.85
CA GLY A 54 -3.36 -17.75 37.41
C GLY A 54 -3.43 -16.35 36.84
N THR A 55 -2.29 -15.78 36.47
CA THR A 55 -2.24 -14.69 35.51
C THR A 55 -2.84 -15.25 34.23
N LEU A 56 -4.14 -15.04 34.04
CA LEU A 56 -4.73 -15.02 32.71
C LEU A 56 -3.98 -13.91 31.97
N ALA A 57 -2.93 -14.29 31.25
CA ALA A 57 -2.42 -13.47 30.17
C ALA A 57 -3.63 -13.27 29.25
N ALA A 58 -4.18 -12.07 29.26
CA ALA A 58 -5.20 -11.69 28.30
C ALA A 58 -4.61 -11.95 26.93
N GLU A 59 -5.12 -12.97 26.24
CA GLU A 59 -4.81 -13.22 24.86
C GLU A 59 -5.21 -11.94 24.11
N THR A 60 -4.22 -11.26 23.52
CA THR A 60 -4.47 -10.09 22.69
C THR A 60 -5.23 -10.60 21.48
N ILE A 61 -6.56 -10.53 21.53
CA ILE A 61 -7.39 -10.71 20.35
C ILE A 61 -7.06 -9.52 19.47
N ASP A 62 -6.19 -9.74 18.48
CA ASP A 62 -5.89 -8.75 17.47
C ASP A 62 -7.22 -8.27 16.90
N PRO A 63 -7.50 -6.95 16.91
CA PRO A 63 -8.73 -6.45 16.33
C PRO A 63 -8.82 -6.95 14.88
N PRO A 64 -10.01 -7.35 14.42
CA PRO A 64 -10.17 -7.80 13.04
C PRO A 64 -9.60 -6.73 12.10
N PRO A 65 -8.90 -7.13 11.03
CA PRO A 65 -8.27 -6.19 10.12
C PRO A 65 -9.31 -5.18 9.62
N THR A 66 -8.99 -3.90 9.71
CA THR A 66 -9.88 -2.82 9.26
C THR A 66 -10.18 -2.99 7.78
N GLN A 67 -11.46 -3.21 7.45
CA GLN A 67 -11.95 -3.27 6.08
C GLN A 67 -12.22 -1.84 5.56
N PHE A 68 -11.76 -1.56 4.33
CA PHE A 68 -12.03 -0.31 3.64
C PHE A 68 -12.90 -0.56 2.41
N TYR A 69 -13.69 0.44 2.03
CA TYR A 69 -14.63 0.39 0.92
C TYR A 69 -14.34 1.49 -0.11
N VAL A 70 -15.17 1.56 -1.15
CA VAL A 70 -14.99 2.47 -2.30
C VAL A 70 -14.73 3.91 -1.86
N ASP A 71 -15.55 4.44 -0.96
CA ASP A 71 -15.42 5.83 -0.50
C ASP A 71 -14.13 6.06 0.29
N ASP A 72 -13.68 5.08 1.06
CA ASP A 72 -12.42 5.16 1.79
C ASP A 72 -11.22 5.19 0.83
N ILE A 73 -11.23 4.34 -0.20
CA ILE A 73 -10.17 4.28 -1.20
C ILE A 73 -10.13 5.60 -1.98
N LYS A 74 -11.29 6.12 -2.42
CA LYS A 74 -11.37 7.41 -3.10
C LYS A 74 -10.93 8.57 -2.22
N ALA A 75 -11.30 8.58 -0.94
CA ALA A 75 -10.87 9.60 0.02
C ALA A 75 -9.36 9.52 0.28
N ALA A 76 -8.79 8.33 0.39
CA ALA A 76 -7.35 8.13 0.52
C ALA A 76 -6.60 8.61 -0.73
N MET A 77 -7.11 8.31 -1.92
CA MET A 77 -6.55 8.80 -3.19
C MET A 77 -6.64 10.32 -3.33
N ALA A 78 -7.77 10.94 -2.97
CA ALA A 78 -7.90 12.40 -2.99
C ALA A 78 -6.86 13.08 -2.09
N LYS A 79 -6.67 12.57 -0.86
CA LYS A 79 -5.62 13.06 0.06
C LYS A 79 -4.21 12.82 -0.51
N HIS A 80 -3.97 11.66 -1.10
CA HIS A 80 -2.67 11.34 -1.69
C HIS A 80 -2.34 12.27 -2.85
N VAL A 81 -3.24 12.42 -3.81
CA VAL A 81 -3.07 13.33 -4.96
C VAL A 81 -2.86 14.77 -4.50
N GLN A 82 -3.61 15.25 -3.50
CA GLN A 82 -3.38 16.59 -2.93
C GLN A 82 -1.96 16.75 -2.37
N SER A 83 -1.41 15.70 -1.75
CA SER A 83 -0.02 15.73 -1.26
C SER A 83 1.02 15.73 -2.38
N LEU A 84 0.72 15.07 -3.51
CA LEU A 84 1.61 15.02 -4.69
C LEU A 84 1.67 16.37 -5.42
N THR A 85 0.61 17.17 -5.35
CA THR A 85 0.44 18.41 -6.13
C THR A 85 0.52 19.68 -5.30
N VAL A 86 0.92 19.58 -4.02
CA VAL A 86 0.87 20.69 -3.06
C VAL A 86 1.72 21.91 -3.46
N GLN A 87 2.79 21.70 -4.22
CA GLN A 87 3.75 22.76 -4.54
C GLN A 87 3.26 23.71 -5.64
N ASP A 88 2.80 23.16 -6.76
CA ASP A 88 2.47 23.92 -7.97
C ASP A 88 1.27 23.35 -8.73
N GLY A 89 0.46 22.50 -8.09
CA GLY A 89 -0.66 21.82 -8.73
C GLY A 89 -0.27 20.63 -9.61
N HIS A 90 1.02 20.29 -9.72
CA HIS A 90 1.52 19.19 -10.53
C HIS A 90 2.23 18.15 -9.67
N TRP A 91 2.12 16.90 -10.10
CA TRP A 91 2.90 15.80 -9.57
C TRP A 91 4.17 15.63 -10.42
N HIS A 92 5.32 15.91 -9.80
CA HIS A 92 6.63 15.70 -10.39
C HIS A 92 7.12 14.29 -10.04
N THR A 93 7.31 13.44 -11.04
CA THR A 93 7.70 12.04 -10.85
C THR A 93 8.62 11.55 -11.96
N VAL A 94 9.04 10.29 -11.88
CA VAL A 94 9.82 9.60 -12.91
C VAL A 94 9.03 8.39 -13.36
N ASP A 95 8.96 8.20 -14.67
CA ASP A 95 8.40 7.02 -15.31
C ASP A 95 9.21 5.77 -14.91
N ASP A 96 8.53 4.73 -14.42
CA ASP A 96 9.18 3.57 -13.82
C ASP A 96 9.78 2.58 -14.85
N GLU A 97 9.52 2.76 -16.14
CA GLU A 97 10.10 1.94 -17.21
C GLU A 97 11.06 2.74 -18.09
N THR A 98 10.66 3.93 -18.53
CA THR A 98 11.47 4.75 -19.45
C THR A 98 12.46 5.66 -18.73
N LEU A 99 12.29 5.84 -17.42
CA LEU A 99 13.05 6.78 -16.59
C LEU A 99 12.89 8.26 -17.00
N ALA A 100 11.90 8.58 -17.82
CA ALA A 100 11.58 9.95 -18.20
C ALA A 100 11.06 10.74 -16.99
N ALA A 101 11.48 11.99 -16.87
CA ALA A 101 10.87 12.92 -15.92
C ALA A 101 9.46 13.29 -16.40
N LEU A 102 8.47 13.17 -15.52
CA LEU A 102 7.07 13.47 -15.79
C LEU A 102 6.60 14.61 -14.89
N VAL A 103 5.87 15.56 -15.47
CA VAL A 103 5.16 16.62 -14.74
C VAL A 103 3.69 16.49 -15.08
N LEU A 104 2.90 16.07 -14.09
CA LEU A 104 1.56 15.54 -14.31
C LEU A 104 0.49 16.35 -13.58
N ARG A 105 -0.58 16.72 -14.29
CA ARG A 105 -1.76 17.40 -13.70
C ARG A 105 -2.90 16.41 -13.54
N PHE A 106 -3.41 16.27 -12.32
CA PHE A 106 -4.48 15.32 -12.01
C PHE A 106 -5.78 15.61 -12.77
N ILE A 107 -6.46 14.55 -13.21
CA ILE A 107 -7.78 14.61 -13.85
C ILE A 107 -8.82 13.95 -12.96
N GLN A 108 -8.72 12.64 -12.73
CA GLN A 108 -9.73 11.86 -12.01
C GLN A 108 -9.20 10.54 -11.46
N VAL A 109 -9.90 9.99 -10.48
CA VAL A 109 -9.81 8.58 -10.08
C VAL A 109 -10.84 7.79 -10.89
N HIS A 110 -10.42 6.71 -11.54
CA HIS A 110 -11.30 5.83 -12.30
C HIS A 110 -12.12 4.91 -11.40
N ASP A 111 -13.33 4.62 -11.85
CA ASP A 111 -14.12 3.51 -11.35
C ASP A 111 -13.91 2.25 -12.21
N PRO A 112 -13.81 1.06 -11.63
CA PRO A 112 -13.88 0.78 -10.19
C PRO A 112 -12.52 0.94 -9.47
N VAL A 113 -12.58 1.45 -8.23
CA VAL A 113 -11.56 1.15 -7.21
C VAL A 113 -11.90 -0.19 -6.54
N ARG A 114 -10.89 -0.98 -6.15
CA ARG A 114 -11.14 -2.33 -5.63
C ARG A 114 -10.09 -2.81 -4.63
N GLN A 115 -10.44 -3.83 -3.88
CA GLN A 115 -9.47 -4.66 -3.17
C GLN A 115 -8.98 -5.76 -4.13
N ILE A 116 -7.67 -5.94 -4.26
CA ILE A 116 -7.07 -6.90 -5.20
C ILE A 116 -6.43 -8.11 -4.50
N ASN A 117 -6.17 -8.01 -3.20
CA ASN A 117 -5.79 -9.12 -2.34
C ASN A 117 -6.08 -8.75 -0.88
N GLN A 118 -5.78 -9.65 0.07
CA GLN A 118 -5.93 -9.37 1.50
C GLN A 118 -5.05 -8.18 1.92
N GLY A 119 -5.68 -7.08 2.32
CA GLY A 119 -5.00 -5.89 2.82
C GLY A 119 -4.42 -4.96 1.74
N VAL A 120 -4.58 -5.27 0.44
CA VAL A 120 -4.18 -4.36 -0.64
C VAL A 120 -5.38 -3.90 -1.45
N TYR A 121 -5.46 -2.58 -1.54
CA TYR A 121 -6.46 -1.84 -2.29
C TYR A 121 -5.80 -1.19 -3.50
N PHE A 122 -6.60 -0.90 -4.51
CA PHE A 122 -6.14 -0.48 -5.82
C PHE A 122 -7.01 0.62 -6.38
N ALA A 123 -6.38 1.63 -6.95
CA ALA A 123 -7.02 2.71 -7.69
C ALA A 123 -6.21 3.06 -8.93
N CYS A 124 -6.92 3.32 -10.02
CA CYS A 124 -6.38 3.81 -11.28
C CYS A 124 -6.79 5.27 -11.44
N THR A 125 -5.96 6.10 -12.07
CA THR A 125 -6.18 7.54 -12.20
C THR A 125 -5.68 8.06 -13.53
N ASP A 126 -6.25 9.15 -14.02
CA ASP A 126 -5.74 9.84 -15.21
C ASP A 126 -5.02 11.14 -14.82
N PHE A 127 -3.93 11.43 -15.54
CA PHE A 127 -3.18 12.69 -15.47
C PHE A 127 -2.84 13.22 -16.86
N HIS A 128 -2.91 14.54 -17.06
CA HIS A 128 -2.34 15.20 -18.24
C HIS A 128 -0.84 15.43 -18.07
N GLU A 129 -0.06 15.24 -19.13
CA GLU A 129 1.29 15.77 -19.21
C GLU A 129 1.25 17.31 -19.24
N GLN A 130 2.10 17.97 -18.45
CA GLN A 130 2.19 19.42 -18.45
C GLN A 130 2.51 19.95 -19.85
N GLY A 131 1.71 20.93 -20.29
CA GLY A 131 1.86 21.57 -21.60
C GLY A 131 1.19 20.82 -22.76
N ASN A 132 0.60 19.64 -22.53
CA ASN A 132 -0.18 18.94 -23.56
C ASN A 132 -1.31 18.10 -22.95
N ASP A 133 -2.52 18.65 -22.97
CA ASP A 133 -3.73 18.00 -22.44
C ASP A 133 -4.19 16.78 -23.27
N GLU A 134 -3.69 16.57 -24.49
CA GLU A 134 -4.02 15.35 -25.26
C GLU A 134 -3.21 14.13 -24.79
N LYS A 135 -2.08 14.36 -24.11
CA LYS A 135 -1.26 13.31 -23.54
C LYS A 135 -1.76 12.95 -22.14
N ILE A 136 -2.45 11.81 -22.06
CA ILE A 136 -2.98 11.31 -20.79
C ILE A 136 -2.18 10.07 -20.36
N TYR A 137 -1.61 10.16 -19.16
CA TYR A 137 -1.06 9.02 -18.43
C TYR A 137 -2.15 8.40 -17.56
N ASP A 138 -2.19 7.09 -17.55
CA ASP A 138 -3.04 6.29 -16.66
C ASP A 138 -2.12 5.69 -15.59
N MET A 139 -2.31 6.11 -14.34
CA MET A 139 -1.42 5.84 -13.22
C MET A 139 -2.13 4.96 -12.19
N ASP A 140 -1.53 3.82 -11.88
CA ASP A 140 -2.03 2.85 -10.92
C ASP A 140 -1.40 3.05 -9.56
N PHE A 141 -2.21 2.92 -8.52
CA PHE A 141 -1.83 3.08 -7.12
C PHE A 141 -2.28 1.88 -6.30
N TRP A 142 -1.35 1.33 -5.51
CA TRP A 142 -1.61 0.31 -4.52
C TRP A 142 -1.56 0.92 -3.13
N LEU A 143 -2.58 0.60 -2.34
CA LEU A 143 -2.76 1.12 -0.99
C LEU A 143 -2.83 -0.01 0.02
N ALA A 144 -2.29 0.22 1.21
CA ALA A 144 -2.40 -0.67 2.34
C ALA A 144 -2.76 0.12 3.61
N PRO A 145 -3.45 -0.49 4.58
CA PRO A 145 -3.68 0.13 5.88
C PRO A 145 -2.35 0.33 6.62
N VAL A 146 -2.13 1.54 7.11
CA VAL A 146 -1.06 1.89 8.05
C VAL A 146 -1.71 2.69 9.18
N ASP A 147 -1.62 2.16 10.41
CA ASP A 147 -2.23 2.76 11.61
C ASP A 147 -3.72 3.09 11.41
N GLY A 148 -4.47 2.18 10.77
CA GLY A 148 -5.91 2.35 10.52
C GLY A 148 -6.27 3.32 9.37
N VAL A 149 -5.29 3.75 8.56
CA VAL A 149 -5.52 4.65 7.42
C VAL A 149 -4.92 4.05 6.14
N LEU A 150 -5.66 4.09 5.03
CA LEU A 150 -5.10 3.69 3.72
C LEU A 150 -4.00 4.65 3.28
N LYS A 151 -2.84 4.09 2.94
CA LYS A 151 -1.69 4.81 2.39
C LYS A 151 -1.23 4.15 1.10
N VAL A 152 -0.95 4.96 0.08
CA VAL A 152 -0.27 4.50 -1.13
C VAL A 152 1.12 4.02 -0.76
N PHE A 153 1.49 2.83 -1.21
CA PHE A 153 2.82 2.25 -1.02
C PHE A 153 3.55 1.95 -2.33
N GLN A 154 2.81 1.88 -3.44
CA GLN A 154 3.36 1.63 -4.77
C GLN A 154 2.53 2.37 -5.82
N THR A 155 3.23 2.84 -6.85
CA THR A 155 2.64 3.50 -8.02
C THR A 155 3.35 2.98 -9.28
N LYS A 156 2.62 2.84 -10.38
CA LYS A 156 3.16 2.48 -11.69
C LYS A 156 2.42 3.22 -12.81
N VAL A 157 3.10 3.47 -13.92
CA VAL A 157 2.43 3.85 -15.16
C VAL A 157 1.72 2.63 -15.73
N HIS A 158 0.40 2.65 -15.81
CA HIS A 158 -0.41 1.60 -16.43
C HIS A 158 -0.54 1.81 -17.94
N LYS A 159 -0.81 3.04 -18.35
CA LYS A 159 -0.85 3.43 -19.77
C LYS A 159 -0.09 4.72 -19.99
N GLU A 160 0.70 4.73 -21.06
CA GLU A 160 1.45 5.91 -21.50
C GLU A 160 0.77 6.53 -22.75
N PRO A 161 0.93 7.84 -22.98
CA PRO A 161 0.45 8.47 -24.20
C PRO A 161 1.36 8.08 -25.37
N ARG A 162 0.76 7.54 -26.43
CA ARG A 162 1.40 7.33 -27.74
C ARG A 162 0.65 8.10 -28.81
N HIS A 163 1.36 8.46 -29.88
CA HIS A 163 0.78 9.21 -31.00
C HIS A 163 0.84 8.40 -32.29
N THR A 164 -0.24 8.43 -33.06
CA THR A 164 -0.25 7.93 -34.45
C THR A 164 -0.79 9.02 -35.37
N LEU A 165 -0.38 8.99 -36.65
CA LEU A 165 -0.83 9.97 -37.63
C LEU A 165 -2.36 9.95 -37.84
N LEU A 166 -2.98 8.77 -37.75
CA LEU A 166 -4.41 8.60 -38.03
C LEU A 166 -5.30 8.82 -36.81
N TYR A 167 -4.85 8.46 -35.61
CA TYR A 167 -5.67 8.45 -34.39
C TYR A 167 -5.26 9.49 -33.35
N GLY A 168 -4.22 10.29 -33.62
CA GLY A 168 -3.71 11.26 -32.66
C GLY A 168 -3.11 10.59 -31.42
N TRP A 169 -3.22 11.27 -30.27
CA TRP A 169 -2.80 10.75 -28.96
C TRP A 169 -3.79 9.74 -28.40
N TYR A 170 -3.28 8.63 -27.87
CA TYR A 170 -4.07 7.60 -27.22
C TYR A 170 -3.29 6.96 -26.06
N LYS A 171 -4.03 6.35 -25.12
CA LYS A 171 -3.45 5.64 -23.97
C LYS A 171 -3.03 4.22 -24.38
N HIS A 172 -1.73 3.95 -24.43
CA HIS A 172 -1.19 2.63 -24.75
C HIS A 172 -0.86 1.85 -23.47
N PRO A 173 -1.51 0.70 -23.20
CA PRO A 173 -1.32 -0.05 -21.97
C PRO A 173 0.03 -0.78 -21.94
N ARG A 174 0.73 -0.68 -20.81
CA ARG A 174 1.97 -1.41 -20.48
C ARG A 174 1.70 -2.83 -20.00
N TYR A 175 0.61 -3.00 -19.27
CA TYR A 175 0.22 -4.28 -18.70
C TYR A 175 -1.30 -4.38 -18.58
N THR A 176 -1.78 -5.58 -18.25
CA THR A 176 -3.17 -5.86 -17.85
C THR A 176 -3.18 -6.60 -16.51
N PHE A 177 -4.37 -6.82 -15.96
CA PHE A 177 -4.56 -7.67 -14.78
C PHE A 177 -5.17 -9.01 -15.18
N VAL A 178 -4.55 -10.12 -14.75
CA VAL A 178 -5.09 -11.47 -14.84
C VAL A 178 -5.06 -12.08 -13.44
N ASN A 179 -6.24 -12.39 -12.90
CA ASN A 179 -6.41 -12.86 -11.52
C ASN A 179 -5.76 -11.92 -10.48
N ASP A 180 -5.96 -10.60 -10.66
CA ASP A 180 -5.36 -9.55 -9.84
C ASP A 180 -3.82 -9.49 -9.84
N GLU A 181 -3.18 -10.22 -10.75
CA GLU A 181 -1.74 -10.14 -11.01
C GLU A 181 -1.44 -9.33 -12.28
N ILE A 182 -0.31 -8.61 -12.29
CA ILE A 182 0.14 -7.86 -13.47
C ILE A 182 0.66 -8.82 -14.55
N GLU A 183 0.16 -8.67 -15.76
CA GLU A 183 0.70 -9.28 -16.98
C GLU A 183 1.14 -8.21 -17.97
N TYR A 184 2.45 -8.12 -18.22
CA TYR A 184 3.04 -7.13 -19.12
C TYR A 184 2.71 -7.42 -20.59
N LEU A 185 2.44 -6.36 -21.35
CA LEU A 185 2.08 -6.41 -22.76
C LEU A 185 3.27 -6.15 -23.68
N TYR A 186 4.38 -5.60 -23.16
CA TYR A 186 5.66 -5.44 -23.83
C TYR A 186 6.82 -5.31 -22.84
#